data_AF-A0A645JJ78-F1
#
_entry.id   AF-A0A645JJ78-F1
#
_cell.length_a   1.000
_cell.length_b   1.000
_cell.length_c   1.000
_cell.angle_alpha   90.00
_cell.angle_beta   90.00
_cell.angle_gamma   90.00
#
_symmetry.space_group_name_H-M   'P 1'
#
loop_
_entity.id
_entity.type
_entity.pdbx_description
1 polymer ?
#
loop_
_entity_poly.entity_id
_entity_poly.type
_entity_poly.pdbx_seq_one_letter_code
_entity_poly.pdbx_strand_id
1 'polypeptide(L)'
;MACEEYNRLHPLTEEAKESWVSQQLRDTDGIVVSATDHMRAYSEQIRAYLPDNRPFVALGTDGYGRSDTRGNLRSYFGVDAAHIVVATLKKLADEGEVDARLVKDAISSFELDTDRPVAWAPQAHPEIQAVADYKEQSGEEN
;
A
#
# COMPACT_ATOMS: atom_id res chain seq x y z
N MET A 1 0.17 -1.74 -21.24
CA MET A 1 -0.72 -2.66 -21.98
C MET A 1 -0.47 -2.62 -23.48
N ALA A 2 -0.84 -1.56 -24.23
CA ALA A 2 -0.72 -1.56 -25.70
C ALA A 2 0.67 -1.91 -26.26
N CYS A 3 1.75 -1.45 -25.61
CA CYS A 3 3.12 -1.78 -26.02
C CYS A 3 3.44 -3.28 -25.85
N GLU A 4 3.01 -3.90 -24.74
CA GLU A 4 3.26 -5.32 -24.45
C GLU A 4 2.53 -6.21 -25.46
N GLU A 5 1.26 -5.93 -25.72
CA GLU A 5 0.47 -6.64 -26.72
C GLU A 5 1.09 -6.51 -28.12
N TYR A 6 1.51 -5.30 -28.51
CA TYR A 6 2.21 -5.09 -29.77
C TYR A 6 3.49 -5.91 -29.85
N ASN A 7 4.37 -5.83 -28.85
CA ASN A 7 5.66 -6.53 -28.86
C ASN A 7 5.46 -8.05 -28.92
N ARG A 8 4.48 -8.59 -28.18
CA ARG A 8 4.14 -10.02 -28.20
C ARG A 8 3.68 -10.50 -29.57
N LEU A 9 2.93 -9.66 -30.30
CA LEU A 9 2.42 -9.98 -31.64
C LEU A 9 3.40 -9.65 -32.77
N HIS A 10 4.51 -8.97 -32.48
CA HIS A 10 5.52 -8.57 -33.46
C HIS A 10 6.94 -8.98 -32.99
N PRO A 11 7.23 -10.29 -32.87
CA PRO A 11 8.47 -10.77 -32.27
C PRO A 11 9.73 -10.49 -33.10
N LEU A 12 9.58 -10.15 -34.39
CA LEU A 12 10.68 -9.83 -35.31
C LEU A 12 10.86 -8.31 -35.53
N THR A 13 10.16 -7.47 -34.76
CA THR A 13 10.35 -6.02 -34.84
C THR A 13 11.74 -5.65 -34.34
N GLU A 14 12.41 -4.71 -35.03
CA GLU A 14 13.76 -4.25 -34.67
C GLU A 14 13.76 -3.40 -33.39
N GLU A 15 12.70 -2.60 -33.17
CA GLU A 15 12.54 -1.74 -32.01
C GLU A 15 11.26 -2.07 -31.23
N ALA A 16 11.42 -2.73 -30.07
CA ALA A 16 10.31 -2.99 -29.17
C ALA A 16 9.69 -1.67 -28.66
N LYS A 17 8.37 -1.59 -28.65
CA LYS A 17 7.66 -0.44 -28.09
C LYS A 17 7.84 -0.40 -26.58
N GLU A 18 8.17 0.77 -26.07
CA GLU A 18 8.33 1.00 -24.64
C GLU A 18 7.05 1.63 -24.03
N SER A 19 6.70 1.23 -22.81
CA SER A 19 5.58 1.84 -22.08
C SER A 19 5.91 3.30 -21.74
N TRP A 20 4.89 4.17 -21.62
CA TRP A 20 5.12 5.57 -21.25
C TRP A 20 5.82 5.70 -19.89
N VAL A 21 5.44 4.89 -18.90
CA VAL A 21 6.05 4.93 -17.57
C VAL A 21 7.52 4.46 -17.58
N SER A 22 7.86 3.47 -18.40
CA SER A 22 9.26 3.06 -18.59
C SER A 22 10.07 4.18 -19.23
N GLN A 23 9.52 4.87 -20.24
CA GLN A 23 10.17 6.04 -20.85
C GLN A 23 10.45 7.14 -19.82
N GLN A 24 9.52 7.41 -18.90
CA GLN A 24 9.70 8.44 -17.87
C GLN A 24 10.76 8.07 -16.82
N LEU A 25 10.95 6.78 -16.55
CA LEU A 25 11.80 6.28 -15.48
C LEU A 25 13.14 5.71 -15.98
N ARG A 26 13.33 5.63 -17.30
CA ARG A 26 14.54 5.10 -17.94
C ARG A 26 15.82 5.73 -17.38
N ASP A 27 15.88 7.05 -17.35
CA ASP A 27 17.07 7.81 -16.99
C ASP A 27 17.18 8.10 -15.48
N THR A 28 16.39 7.38 -14.67
CA THR A 28 16.44 7.48 -13.20
C THR A 28 17.24 6.32 -12.59
N ASP A 29 17.58 6.41 -11.31
CA ASP A 29 18.30 5.37 -10.58
C ASP A 29 17.60 5.02 -9.27
N GLY A 30 17.92 3.84 -8.73
CA GLY A 30 17.37 3.36 -7.47
C GLY A 30 15.96 2.77 -7.57
N ILE A 31 15.25 2.81 -6.45
CA ILE A 31 13.95 2.15 -6.28
C ILE A 31 12.80 3.13 -6.55
N VAL A 32 11.64 2.58 -6.89
CA VAL A 32 10.40 3.35 -7.05
C VAL A 32 9.43 2.98 -5.95
N VAL A 33 8.91 3.97 -5.25
CA VAL A 33 7.90 3.80 -4.20
C VAL A 33 6.63 4.53 -4.62
N SER A 34 5.52 3.82 -4.70
CA SER A 34 4.19 4.39 -4.94
C SER A 34 3.36 4.30 -3.66
N ALA A 35 2.82 5.43 -3.19
CA ALA A 35 1.92 5.48 -2.05
C ALA A 35 0.61 6.15 -2.47
N THR A 36 -0.50 5.42 -2.34
CA THR A 36 -1.82 5.89 -2.79
C THR A 36 -2.87 5.72 -1.71
N ASP A 37 -3.96 6.50 -1.78
CA ASP A 37 -5.13 6.37 -0.89
C ASP A 37 -6.07 5.21 -1.29
N HIS A 38 -5.61 4.34 -2.20
CA HIS A 38 -6.25 3.10 -2.61
C HIS A 38 -5.45 1.89 -2.14
N MET A 39 -6.06 0.71 -2.21
CA MET A 39 -5.38 -0.57 -2.01
C MET A 39 -4.11 -0.69 -2.86
N ARG A 40 -3.10 -1.42 -2.39
CA ARG A 40 -1.83 -1.62 -3.11
C ARG A 40 -2.04 -2.11 -4.54
N ALA A 41 -3.07 -2.94 -4.76
CA ALA A 41 -3.43 -3.46 -6.07
C ALA A 41 -3.60 -2.38 -7.14
N TYR A 42 -3.97 -1.15 -6.76
CA TYR A 42 -4.06 -0.03 -7.70
C TYR A 42 -2.69 0.34 -8.30
N SER A 43 -1.68 0.52 -7.46
CA SER A 43 -0.30 0.79 -7.90
C SER A 43 0.34 -0.42 -8.57
N GLU A 44 0.00 -1.63 -8.13
CA GLU A 44 0.52 -2.87 -8.71
C GLU A 44 0.14 -3.07 -10.19
N GLN A 45 -0.92 -2.42 -10.69
CA GLN A 45 -1.33 -2.48 -12.10
C GLN A 45 -0.24 -2.02 -13.07
N ILE A 46 0.70 -1.18 -12.62
CA ILE A 46 1.76 -0.67 -13.48
C ILE A 46 3.10 -1.41 -13.32
N ARG A 47 3.22 -2.37 -12.39
CA ARG A 47 4.50 -3.04 -12.08
C ARG A 47 5.17 -3.63 -13.32
N ALA A 48 4.40 -4.32 -14.17
CA ALA A 48 4.90 -4.95 -15.39
C ALA A 48 5.36 -3.97 -16.48
N TYR A 49 5.14 -2.66 -16.30
CA TYR A 49 5.50 -1.64 -17.27
C TYR A 49 6.65 -0.75 -16.81
N LEU A 50 7.18 -0.97 -15.60
CA LEU A 50 8.40 -0.32 -15.11
C LEU A 50 9.62 -0.90 -15.84
N PRO A 51 10.76 -0.18 -15.88
CA PRO A 51 12.00 -0.75 -16.38
C PRO A 51 12.37 -2.03 -15.62
N ASP A 52 12.87 -3.06 -16.30
CA ASP A 52 13.13 -4.40 -15.71
C ASP A 52 14.06 -4.37 -14.49
N ASN A 53 15.00 -3.42 -14.47
CA ASN A 53 15.97 -3.21 -13.40
C ASN A 53 15.47 -2.26 -12.30
N ARG A 54 14.16 -2.01 -12.20
CA ARG A 54 13.59 -1.03 -11.27
C ARG A 54 12.82 -1.71 -10.15
N PRO A 55 13.39 -1.83 -8.94
CA PRO A 55 12.64 -2.39 -7.81
C PRO A 55 11.48 -1.46 -7.43
N PHE A 56 10.31 -2.06 -7.18
CA PHE A 56 9.07 -1.32 -6.94
C PHE A 56 8.37 -1.74 -5.66
N VAL A 57 7.99 -0.75 -4.85
CA VAL A 57 7.22 -0.92 -3.60
C VAL A 57 5.90 -0.17 -3.71
N ALA A 58 4.80 -0.89 -3.50
CA ALA A 58 3.46 -0.29 -3.42
C ALA A 58 3.02 -0.20 -1.95
N LEU A 59 2.63 1.00 -1.52
CA LEU A 59 1.95 1.28 -0.27
C LEU A 59 0.50 1.69 -0.59
N GLY A 60 -0.44 1.18 0.21
CA GLY A 60 -1.85 1.36 -0.04
C GLY A 60 -2.70 1.08 1.19
N THR A 61 -3.96 1.46 1.09
CA THR A 61 -4.96 1.46 2.16
C THR A 61 -5.79 0.17 2.19
N ASP A 62 -5.12 -0.98 2.12
CA ASP A 62 -5.77 -2.30 2.18
C ASP A 62 -6.45 -2.53 3.54
N GLY A 63 -7.74 -2.85 3.52
CA GLY A 63 -8.54 -3.10 4.73
C GLY A 63 -9.83 -2.28 4.74
N TYR A 64 -10.52 -2.31 5.88
CA TYR A 64 -11.76 -1.56 6.06
C TYR A 64 -11.48 -0.14 6.56
N GLY A 65 -12.29 0.81 6.09
CA GLY A 65 -12.27 2.18 6.59
C GLY A 65 -12.70 2.26 8.06
N ARG A 66 -12.23 3.30 8.76
CA ARG A 66 -12.61 3.62 10.14
C ARG A 66 -12.73 5.13 10.32
N SER A 67 -13.45 5.56 11.33
CA SER A 67 -13.60 6.97 11.68
C SER A 67 -12.42 7.45 12.53
N ASP A 68 -11.62 8.38 12.02
CA ASP A 68 -10.48 8.98 12.73
C ASP A 68 -10.01 10.25 11.97
N THR A 69 -8.97 10.93 12.46
CA THR A 69 -8.31 12.03 11.73
C THR A 69 -7.50 11.51 10.54
N ARG A 70 -7.29 12.36 9.52
CA ARG A 70 -6.49 11.99 8.33
C ARG A 70 -5.06 11.54 8.68
N GLY A 71 -4.42 12.18 9.66
CA GLY A 71 -3.07 11.82 10.09
C GLY A 71 -3.04 10.40 10.66
N ASN A 72 -3.95 10.11 11.59
CA ASN A 72 -4.07 8.80 12.20
C ASN A 72 -4.42 7.71 11.19
N LEU A 73 -5.32 7.99 10.23
CA LEU A 73 -5.67 7.03 9.18
C LEU A 73 -4.48 6.72 8.26
N ARG A 74 -3.73 7.74 7.81
CA ARG A 74 -2.56 7.52 6.95
C ARG A 74 -1.47 6.74 7.66
N SER A 75 -1.24 7.02 8.94
CA SER A 75 -0.33 6.24 9.76
C SER A 75 -0.85 4.81 9.92
N TYR A 76 -2.13 4.63 10.27
CA TYR A 76 -2.78 3.32 10.40
C TYR A 76 -2.64 2.45 9.14
N PHE A 77 -2.92 2.99 7.95
CA PHE A 77 -2.77 2.26 6.69
C PHE A 77 -1.32 2.16 6.20
N GLY A 78 -0.39 2.90 6.80
CA GLY A 78 1.02 2.88 6.45
C GLY A 78 1.34 3.58 5.13
N VAL A 79 0.66 4.70 4.87
CA VAL A 79 0.82 5.52 3.65
C VAL A 79 1.29 6.95 3.96
N ASP A 80 1.68 7.23 5.20
CA ASP A 80 2.27 8.50 5.59
C ASP A 80 3.78 8.58 5.27
N ALA A 81 4.38 9.76 5.50
CA ALA A 81 5.80 10.00 5.23
C ALA A 81 6.74 9.06 5.98
N ALA A 82 6.43 8.73 7.24
CA ALA A 82 7.27 7.83 8.04
C ALA A 82 7.30 6.42 7.44
N HIS A 83 6.14 5.90 7.03
CA HIS A 83 6.06 4.59 6.38
C HIS A 83 6.70 4.59 4.99
N ILE A 84 6.57 5.67 4.21
CA ILE A 84 7.27 5.82 2.93
C ILE A 84 8.79 5.74 3.13
N VAL A 85 9.34 6.44 4.12
CA VAL A 85 10.78 6.41 4.42
C VAL A 85 11.22 5.00 4.83
N VAL A 86 10.51 4.36 5.75
CA VAL A 86 10.88 3.00 6.22
C VAL A 86 10.79 1.98 5.09
N ALA A 87 9.75 2.05 4.25
CA ALA A 87 9.62 1.17 3.08
C ALA A 87 10.76 1.38 2.08
N THR A 88 11.15 2.64 1.85
CA THR A 88 12.28 3.01 0.99
C THR A 88 13.58 2.42 1.52
N LEU A 89 13.91 2.70 2.78
CA LEU A 89 15.14 2.22 3.41
C LEU A 89 15.19 0.70 3.50
N LYS A 90 14.08 0.05 3.82
CA LYS A 90 13.99 -1.41 3.87
C LYS A 90 14.32 -2.01 2.50
N LYS A 91 13.75 -1.46 1.44
CA LYS A 91 13.98 -1.97 0.09
C LYS A 91 15.41 -1.71 -0.37
N LEU A 92 15.98 -0.54 -0.08
CA LEU A 92 17.41 -0.28 -0.34
C LEU A 92 18.33 -1.23 0.44
N ALA A 93 17.99 -1.57 1.68
CA ALA A 93 18.76 -2.54 2.47
C ALA A 93 18.67 -3.96 1.88
N ASP A 94 17.52 -4.35 1.33
CA ASP A 94 17.34 -5.63 0.64
C ASP A 94 18.15 -5.73 -0.65
N GLU A 95 18.36 -4.59 -1.35
CA GLU A 95 19.26 -4.49 -2.51
C GLU A 95 20.74 -4.38 -2.09
N GLY A 96 21.05 -4.27 -0.79
CA GLY A 96 22.41 -4.13 -0.29
C GLY A 96 23.01 -2.72 -0.38
N GLU A 97 22.21 -1.72 -0.74
CA GLU A 97 22.65 -0.33 -0.93
C GLU A 97 22.83 0.43 0.41
N VAL A 98 22.12 0.02 1.46
CA VAL A 98 22.23 0.60 2.81
C VAL A 98 22.24 -0.47 3.90
N ASP A 99 22.78 -0.14 5.08
CA ASP A 99 22.76 -1.05 6.23
C ASP A 99 21.34 -1.16 6.83
N ALA A 100 20.91 -2.38 7.18
CA ALA A 100 19.62 -2.64 7.82
C ALA A 100 19.43 -1.89 9.16
N ARG A 101 20.52 -1.49 9.83
CA ARG A 101 20.50 -0.61 11.01
C ARG A 101 19.81 0.72 10.72
N LEU A 102 20.00 1.28 9.52
CA LEU A 102 19.34 2.52 9.12
C LEU A 102 17.82 2.40 9.11
N VAL A 103 17.30 1.22 8.75
CA VAL A 103 15.86 0.91 8.82
C VAL A 103 15.39 0.90 10.27
N LYS A 104 16.14 0.25 11.16
CA LYS A 104 15.83 0.20 12.59
C LYS A 104 15.85 1.59 13.23
N ASP A 105 16.83 2.41 12.88
CA ASP A 105 16.97 3.78 13.38
C ASP A 105 15.82 4.65 12.90
N ALA A 106 15.37 4.50 11.65
CA ALA A 106 14.21 5.19 11.12
C ALA A 106 12.91 4.78 11.83
N ILE A 107 12.67 3.48 12.02
CA ILE A 107 11.51 2.96 12.77
C ILE A 107 11.46 3.57 14.17
N SER A 108 12.61 3.60 14.85
CA SER A 108 12.73 4.16 16.21
C SER A 108 12.51 5.67 16.22
N SER A 109 13.07 6.39 15.26
CA SER A 109 12.98 7.87 15.16
C SER A 109 11.56 8.36 14.86
N PHE A 110 10.78 7.56 14.13
CA PHE A 110 9.38 7.86 13.82
C PHE A 110 8.39 7.25 14.83
N GLU A 111 8.88 6.57 15.87
CA GLU A 111 8.06 5.95 16.91
C GLU A 111 6.96 5.03 16.32
N LEU A 112 7.31 4.28 15.26
CA LEU A 112 6.35 3.39 14.60
C LEU A 112 6.04 2.17 15.46
N ASP A 113 4.75 1.90 15.65
CA ASP A 113 4.28 0.68 16.29
C ASP A 113 4.52 -0.54 15.38
N THR A 114 5.47 -1.39 15.77
CA THR A 114 5.87 -2.59 15.03
C THR A 114 4.97 -3.80 15.28
N ASP A 115 4.21 -3.79 16.37
CA ASP A 115 3.38 -4.93 16.82
C ASP A 115 1.88 -4.70 16.57
N ARG A 116 1.53 -3.57 15.94
CA ARG A 116 0.15 -3.27 15.54
C ARG A 116 -0.41 -4.34 14.60
N PRO A 117 -1.71 -4.66 14.72
CA PRO A 117 -2.38 -5.52 13.75
C PRO A 117 -2.43 -4.86 12.37
N VAL A 118 -2.40 -5.70 11.33
CA VAL A 118 -2.60 -5.26 9.94
C VAL A 118 -4.01 -4.70 9.74
N ALA A 119 -4.16 -3.73 8.84
CA ALA A 119 -5.42 -2.99 8.68
C ALA A 119 -6.63 -3.84 8.21
N TRP A 120 -6.37 -5.01 7.63
CA TRP A 120 -7.39 -5.99 7.22
C TRP A 120 -7.62 -7.09 8.28
N ALA A 121 -6.95 -7.05 9.43
CA ALA A 121 -7.23 -7.97 10.52
C ALA A 121 -8.64 -7.70 11.09
N PRO A 122 -9.34 -8.74 11.60
CA PRO A 122 -10.58 -8.56 12.33
C PRO A 122 -10.40 -7.54 13.45
N GLN A 123 -11.30 -6.56 13.51
CA GLN A 123 -11.29 -5.58 14.59
C GLN A 123 -11.76 -6.29 15.87
N ALA A 124 -11.22 -5.87 17.02
CA ALA A 124 -11.73 -6.32 18.29
C ALA A 124 -13.22 -5.93 18.40
N HIS A 125 -14.10 -6.92 18.52
CA HIS A 125 -15.51 -6.64 18.78
C HIS A 125 -15.67 -6.31 20.26
N PRO A 126 -16.42 -5.24 20.60
CA PRO A 126 -16.77 -5.00 21.98
C PRO A 126 -17.60 -6.19 22.50
N GLU A 127 -17.44 -6.52 23.78
CA GLU A 127 -18.36 -7.46 24.43
C GLU A 127 -19.78 -6.90 24.34
N ILE A 128 -20.64 -7.58 23.59
CA ILE A 128 -22.04 -7.19 23.44
C ILE A 128 -22.76 -7.60 24.71
N GLN A 129 -23.10 -6.61 25.56
CA GLN A 129 -24.04 -6.83 26.64
C GLN A 129 -25.45 -6.94 26.06
N ALA A 130 -26.19 -7.98 26.46
CA ALA A 130 -27.59 -8.13 26.07
C ALA A 130 -28.38 -6.91 26.58
N VAL A 131 -29.00 -6.17 25.66
CA VAL A 131 -30.00 -5.16 26.01
C VAL A 131 -31.32 -5.85 26.34
N ALA A 132 -32.11 -5.26 27.23
CA ALA A 132 -33.39 -5.81 27.66
C ALA A 132 -34.30 -6.15 26.46
N ASP A 133 -34.99 -7.30 26.54
CA ASP A 133 -35.90 -7.74 25.49
C ASP A 133 -36.97 -6.69 25.21
N TYR A 134 -37.11 -6.32 23.94
CA TYR A 134 -38.19 -5.43 23.50
C TYR A 134 -39.53 -6.15 23.67
N LYS A 135 -40.41 -5.59 24.51
CA LYS A 135 -41.82 -6.00 24.60
C LYS A 135 -42.67 -4.99 23.86
N GLU A 136 -43.21 -5.42 22.72
CA GLU A 136 -44.21 -4.65 21.98
C GLU A 136 -45.45 -4.47 22.85
N GLN A 137 -45.80 -3.22 23.18
CA GLN A 137 -47.08 -2.92 23.82
C GLN A 137 -48.13 -2.86 22.72
N SER A 138 -48.87 -3.95 22.51
CA SER A 138 -50.09 -3.93 21.71
C SER A 138 -51.12 -3.03 22.41
N GLY A 139 -51.37 -1.85 21.87
CA GLY A 139 -52.47 -1.00 22.33
C GLY A 139 -53.80 -1.64 21.97
N GLU A 140 -54.58 -2.04 22.98
CA GLU A 140 -56.03 -2.22 22.82
C GLU A 140 -56.66 -0.82 22.83
N GLU A 141 -57.01 -0.32 21.64
CA GLU A 141 -57.91 0.84 21.51
C GLU A 141 -59.36 0.39 21.77
N ASN A 142 -60.01 1.06 22.72
CA ASN A 142 -61.44 0.95 23.04
C ASN A 142 -62.33 1.54 21.95
#